data_AF-A0A9P9ACA0-F1
#
_entry.id   AF-A0A9P9ACA0-F1
#
_cell.length_a   1.000
_cell.length_b   1.000
_cell.length_c   1.000
_cell.angle_alpha   90.00
_cell.angle_beta   90.00
_cell.angle_gamma   90.00
#
_symmetry.space_group_name_H-M   'P 1'
#
loop_
_entity.id
_entity.type
_entity.pdbx_description
1 polymer ?
#
loop_
_entity_poly.entity_id
_entity_poly.type
_entity_poly.pdbx_seq_one_letter_code
_entity_poly.pdbx_strand_id
1 'polypeptide(L)'
;MALYAKDRELYRIDEKGNHQVLNEDTKKRLIQNYLPEESDTDPEDAKTASDTWKQHNAKPASRFGVRRAAKNKLYLFVYVFIHSIFSLYIRIRQAWHTVAYRLASILYYHHRTPAYIEKDVEGIKKLPKHLSVILKLETGARHGTELERLINEAAEIAVWCTCAKIPMLTVYEKTGILKRHLPLVQQTINQKFRAYFGRHQPSMTVSMPHADEVLETAAVGDFARADPRHLNVLFISAEDGRESMVDLTKTLTEMSQKAKLSPKDIGLDLIDAELSEGIMSEPDLLITFGPHVELDGYPPWPIRLTEIFCLKDNQEVGYQVFLRALRNYTSAQFRKGR
;
A
#
# COMPACT_ATOMS: atom_id res chain seq x y z
N MET A 1 -28.22 9.05 -32.75
CA MET A 1 -28.42 8.04 -33.82
C MET A 1 -27.11 7.83 -34.54
N ALA A 2 -26.76 6.58 -34.88
CA ALA A 2 -25.56 6.32 -35.68
C ALA A 2 -25.92 6.44 -37.16
N LEU A 3 -25.36 7.44 -37.86
CA LEU A 3 -25.50 7.59 -39.31
C LEU A 3 -25.05 6.30 -40.02
N TYR A 4 -25.71 5.93 -41.11
CA TYR A 4 -25.23 4.86 -41.98
C TYR A 4 -23.79 5.16 -42.44
N ALA A 5 -22.95 4.14 -42.51
CA ALA A 5 -21.52 4.31 -42.80
C ALA A 5 -21.25 5.05 -44.13
N LYS A 6 -22.16 4.89 -45.11
CA LYS A 6 -22.11 5.58 -46.39
C LYS A 6 -22.37 7.09 -46.25
N ASP A 7 -23.37 7.47 -45.48
CA ASP A 7 -23.75 8.87 -45.27
C ASP A 7 -22.72 9.61 -44.43
N ARG A 8 -22.09 8.89 -43.48
CA ARG A 8 -20.97 9.40 -42.69
C ARG A 8 -19.72 9.66 -43.53
N GLU A 9 -19.45 8.81 -44.52
CA GLU A 9 -18.32 9.00 -45.44
C GLU A 9 -18.59 10.16 -46.41
N LEU A 10 -19.81 10.26 -46.94
CA LEU A 10 -20.24 11.39 -47.76
C LEU A 10 -20.15 12.73 -47.01
N TYR A 11 -20.58 12.78 -45.76
CA TYR A 11 -20.43 13.97 -44.92
C TYR A 11 -18.96 14.32 -44.67
N ARG A 12 -18.10 13.31 -44.42
CA ARG A 12 -16.66 13.52 -44.24
C ARG A 12 -15.95 14.02 -45.50
N ILE A 13 -16.40 13.59 -46.67
CA ILE A 13 -15.89 14.08 -47.96
C ILE A 13 -16.28 15.55 -48.16
N ASP A 14 -17.51 15.93 -47.78
CA ASP A 14 -17.97 17.32 -47.83
C ASP A 14 -17.26 18.22 -46.81
N GLU A 15 -17.03 17.74 -45.59
CA GLU A 15 -16.27 18.43 -44.54
C GLU A 15 -14.82 18.70 -44.99
N LYS A 16 -14.16 17.72 -45.61
CA LYS A 16 -12.82 17.90 -46.21
C LYS A 16 -12.82 18.88 -47.39
N GLY A 17 -13.96 19.03 -48.07
CA GLY A 17 -14.17 19.98 -49.16
C GLY A 17 -14.75 21.32 -48.73
N ASN A 18 -14.65 21.68 -47.43
CA ASN A 18 -15.13 22.94 -46.88
C ASN A 18 -16.64 23.21 -47.13
N HIS A 19 -17.45 22.15 -47.15
CA HIS A 19 -18.91 22.17 -47.35
C HIS A 19 -19.43 22.68 -48.70
N GLN A 20 -18.57 22.68 -49.72
CA GLN A 20 -18.91 23.10 -51.09
C GLN A 20 -19.26 21.93 -52.02
N VAL A 21 -19.10 20.67 -51.56
CA VAL A 21 -19.22 19.48 -52.41
C VAL A 21 -20.67 19.00 -52.47
N LEU A 22 -21.42 19.14 -51.38
CA LEU A 22 -22.84 18.79 -51.31
C LEU A 22 -23.72 20.02 -51.53
N ASN A 23 -24.64 19.92 -52.48
CA ASN A 23 -25.67 20.93 -52.71
C ASN A 23 -26.69 20.92 -51.56
N GLU A 24 -27.32 22.07 -51.26
CA GLU A 24 -28.21 22.23 -50.09
C GLU A 24 -29.37 21.23 -50.06
N ASP A 25 -29.96 20.92 -51.21
CA ASP A 25 -31.01 19.89 -51.30
C ASP A 25 -30.52 18.48 -50.99
N THR A 26 -29.25 18.22 -51.29
CA THR A 26 -28.61 16.91 -51.02
C THR A 26 -28.30 16.78 -49.52
N LYS A 27 -27.88 17.88 -48.87
CA LYS A 27 -27.70 17.94 -47.41
C LYS A 27 -29.03 17.74 -46.69
N LYS A 28 -30.10 18.40 -47.15
CA LYS A 28 -31.45 18.22 -46.59
C LYS A 28 -31.92 16.77 -46.70
N ARG A 29 -31.76 16.13 -47.87
CA ARG A 29 -32.07 14.69 -48.03
C ARG A 29 -31.23 13.78 -47.15
N LEU A 30 -29.96 14.11 -46.94
CA LEU A 30 -29.08 13.36 -46.04
C LEU A 30 -29.62 13.38 -44.60
N ILE A 31 -30.20 14.49 -44.17
CA ILE A 31 -30.75 14.68 -42.81
C ILE A 31 -32.20 14.17 -42.70
N GLN A 32 -33.00 14.29 -43.76
CA GLN A 32 -34.41 13.92 -43.80
C GLN A 32 -34.67 12.45 -43.49
N ASN A 33 -33.75 11.57 -43.87
CA ASN A 33 -33.82 10.14 -43.54
C ASN A 33 -33.61 9.83 -42.04
N TYR A 34 -33.20 10.82 -41.24
CA TYR A 34 -32.95 10.70 -39.80
C TYR A 34 -33.82 11.64 -38.96
N LEU A 35 -34.65 12.47 -39.61
CA LEU A 35 -35.68 13.26 -38.95
C LEU A 35 -36.87 12.33 -38.62
N PRO A 36 -37.52 12.49 -37.46
CA PRO A 36 -38.78 11.80 -37.18
C PRO A 36 -39.81 12.14 -38.25
N GLU A 37 -40.62 11.18 -38.69
CA GLU A 37 -41.79 11.48 -39.52
C GLU A 37 -42.73 12.39 -38.71
N GLU A 38 -43.07 13.55 -39.27
CA GLU A 38 -44.08 14.43 -38.68
C GLU A 38 -45.45 13.78 -38.86
N SER A 39 -45.90 13.09 -37.81
CA SER A 39 -47.27 12.58 -37.72
C SER A 39 -48.18 13.72 -37.23
N ASP A 40 -48.93 14.34 -38.12
CA ASP A 40 -50.17 15.03 -37.76
C ASP A 40 -51.19 13.95 -37.37
N THR A 41 -51.31 13.60 -36.10
CA THR A 41 -52.39 12.68 -35.66
C THR A 41 -52.74 12.83 -34.18
N ASP A 42 -54.06 12.81 -33.93
CA ASP A 42 -54.77 13.04 -32.67
C ASP A 42 -54.37 12.11 -31.50
N PRO A 43 -54.67 12.48 -30.23
CA PRO A 43 -54.12 11.85 -29.02
C PRO A 43 -54.54 10.39 -28.75
N GLU A 44 -55.45 9.80 -29.51
CA GLU A 44 -55.96 8.45 -29.26
C GLU A 44 -55.09 7.32 -29.84
N ASP A 45 -54.19 7.60 -30.80
CA ASP A 45 -53.36 6.58 -31.47
C ASP A 45 -51.95 6.38 -30.87
N ALA A 46 -51.61 7.10 -29.79
CA ALA A 46 -50.29 7.08 -29.17
C ALA A 46 -49.86 5.70 -28.61
N LYS A 47 -50.82 4.82 -28.29
CA LYS A 47 -50.52 3.46 -27.81
C LYS A 47 -50.07 2.53 -28.93
N THR A 48 -50.60 2.70 -30.14
CA THR A 48 -50.24 1.88 -31.31
C THR A 48 -48.86 2.27 -31.82
N ALA A 49 -48.52 3.56 -31.80
CA ALA A 49 -47.20 4.07 -32.16
C ALA A 49 -46.09 3.53 -31.23
N SER A 50 -46.32 3.47 -29.91
CA SER A 50 -45.34 2.94 -28.93
C SER A 50 -44.86 1.52 -29.28
N ASP A 51 -45.75 0.67 -29.78
CA ASP A 51 -45.40 -0.69 -30.18
C ASP A 51 -44.67 -0.73 -31.54
N THR A 52 -44.94 0.22 -32.44
CA THR A 52 -44.18 0.38 -33.69
C THR A 52 -42.76 0.91 -33.44
N TRP A 53 -42.57 1.82 -32.47
CA TRP A 53 -41.26 2.36 -32.06
C TRP A 53 -40.35 1.30 -31.44
N LYS A 54 -40.91 0.27 -30.78
CA LYS A 54 -40.15 -0.89 -30.29
C LYS A 54 -39.71 -1.83 -31.41
N GLN A 55 -40.51 -1.97 -32.47
CA GLN A 55 -40.15 -2.79 -33.64
C GLN A 55 -39.13 -2.10 -34.55
N HIS A 56 -39.21 -0.78 -34.74
CA HIS A 56 -38.28 -0.05 -35.63
C HIS A 56 -36.87 0.17 -35.05
N ASN A 57 -36.72 0.09 -33.72
CA ASN A 57 -35.40 0.11 -33.06
C ASN A 57 -34.76 -1.28 -32.90
N ALA A 58 -35.38 -2.34 -33.42
CA ALA A 58 -34.74 -3.63 -33.55
C ALA A 58 -33.65 -3.52 -34.63
N LYS A 59 -32.40 -3.32 -34.18
CA LYS A 59 -31.20 -3.35 -35.02
C LYS A 59 -31.35 -4.49 -36.05
N PRO A 60 -31.14 -4.25 -37.36
CA PRO A 60 -31.24 -5.31 -38.35
C PRO A 60 -30.32 -6.44 -37.90
N ALA A 61 -30.88 -7.63 -37.69
CA ALA A 61 -30.13 -8.81 -37.29
C ALA A 61 -29.05 -9.04 -38.35
N SER A 62 -27.81 -8.66 -38.04
CA SER A 62 -26.72 -8.71 -39.01
C SER A 62 -26.48 -10.17 -39.35
N ARG A 63 -26.91 -10.57 -40.55
CA ARG A 63 -26.50 -11.84 -41.15
C ARG A 63 -24.97 -11.81 -41.20
N PHE A 64 -24.33 -12.80 -40.58
CA PHE A 64 -22.90 -12.92 -40.24
C PHE A 64 -22.42 -12.43 -38.85
N GLY A 65 -23.16 -12.82 -37.81
CA GLY A 65 -22.66 -12.84 -36.43
C GLY A 65 -21.59 -13.90 -36.14
N VAL A 66 -21.40 -14.92 -37.01
CA VAL A 66 -20.48 -16.04 -36.73
C VAL A 66 -19.00 -15.63 -36.82
N ARG A 67 -18.58 -14.81 -37.79
CA ARG A 67 -17.17 -14.35 -37.87
C ARG A 67 -16.80 -13.41 -36.74
N ARG A 68 -17.71 -12.51 -36.35
CA ARG A 68 -17.51 -11.60 -35.21
C ARG A 68 -17.58 -12.35 -33.88
N ALA A 69 -18.49 -13.30 -33.74
CA ALA A 69 -18.55 -14.19 -32.58
C ALA A 69 -17.32 -15.09 -32.51
N ALA A 70 -16.87 -15.69 -33.61
CA ALA A 70 -15.66 -16.51 -33.68
C ALA A 70 -14.41 -15.69 -33.36
N LYS A 71 -14.31 -14.46 -33.88
CA LYS A 71 -13.23 -13.51 -33.54
C LYS A 71 -13.25 -13.13 -32.06
N ASN A 72 -14.42 -12.86 -31.49
CA ASN A 72 -14.56 -12.59 -30.06
C ASN A 72 -14.26 -13.83 -29.19
N LYS A 73 -14.67 -15.02 -29.62
CA LYS A 73 -14.36 -16.30 -28.96
C LYS A 73 -12.86 -16.62 -29.07
N LEU A 74 -12.22 -16.28 -30.19
CA LEU A 74 -10.78 -16.38 -30.36
C LEU A 74 -10.03 -15.41 -29.45
N TYR A 75 -10.45 -14.15 -29.36
CA TYR A 75 -9.85 -13.20 -28.42
C TYR A 75 -10.02 -13.64 -26.97
N LEU A 76 -11.19 -14.16 -26.61
CA LEU A 76 -11.43 -14.70 -25.27
C LEU A 76 -10.60 -15.96 -25.01
N PHE A 77 -10.46 -16.84 -26.01
CA PHE A 77 -9.60 -18.02 -25.92
C PHE A 77 -8.13 -17.64 -25.73
N VAL A 78 -7.61 -16.71 -26.54
CA VAL A 78 -6.24 -16.20 -26.43
C VAL A 78 -6.03 -15.52 -25.07
N TYR A 79 -6.98 -14.71 -24.62
CA TYR A 79 -6.94 -14.09 -23.30
C TYR A 79 -6.89 -15.14 -22.19
N VAL A 80 -7.78 -16.14 -22.21
CA VAL A 80 -7.81 -17.22 -21.21
C VAL A 80 -6.54 -18.07 -21.26
N PHE A 81 -6.02 -18.36 -22.45
CA PHE A 81 -4.80 -19.14 -22.63
C PHE A 81 -3.58 -18.42 -22.05
N ILE A 82 -3.38 -17.15 -22.43
CA ILE A 82 -2.32 -16.30 -21.88
C ILE A 82 -2.49 -16.18 -20.36
N HIS A 83 -3.70 -15.86 -19.89
CA HIS A 83 -3.98 -15.71 -18.46
C HIS A 83 -3.74 -17.02 -17.69
N SER A 84 -4.05 -18.18 -18.28
CA SER A 84 -3.79 -19.49 -17.69
C SER A 84 -2.29 -19.78 -17.55
N ILE A 85 -1.50 -19.52 -18.59
CA ILE A 85 -0.03 -19.69 -18.54
C ILE A 85 0.57 -18.75 -17.49
N PHE A 86 0.20 -17.47 -17.49
CA PHE A 86 0.69 -16.52 -16.50
C PHE A 86 0.25 -16.88 -15.08
N SER A 87 -0.99 -17.31 -14.90
CA SER A 87 -1.50 -17.76 -13.59
C SER A 87 -0.76 -18.99 -13.09
N LEU A 88 -0.49 -19.96 -13.96
CA LEU A 88 0.27 -21.16 -13.62
C LEU A 88 1.72 -20.79 -13.24
N TYR A 89 2.37 -19.94 -14.04
CA TYR A 89 3.72 -19.47 -13.74
C TYR A 89 3.80 -18.72 -12.40
N ILE A 90 2.87 -17.80 -12.14
CA ILE A 90 2.84 -17.04 -10.88
C ILE A 90 2.63 -17.98 -9.69
N ARG A 91 1.69 -18.93 -9.78
CA ARG A 91 1.45 -19.90 -8.69
C ARG A 91 2.64 -20.82 -8.44
N ILE A 92 3.31 -21.31 -9.49
CA ILE A 92 4.52 -22.13 -9.35
C ILE A 92 5.63 -21.31 -8.70
N ARG A 93 5.85 -20.07 -9.15
CA ARG A 93 6.86 -19.17 -8.58
C ARG A 93 6.58 -18.88 -7.11
N GLN A 94 5.34 -18.55 -6.76
CA GLN A 94 4.92 -18.32 -5.38
C GLN A 94 5.14 -19.57 -4.53
N ALA A 95 4.65 -20.73 -4.97
CA ALA A 95 4.85 -21.99 -4.25
C ALA A 95 6.33 -22.32 -4.04
N TRP A 96 7.16 -22.12 -5.08
CA TRP A 96 8.61 -22.31 -4.98
C TRP A 96 9.23 -21.38 -3.93
N HIS A 97 8.92 -20.07 -3.99
CA HIS A 97 9.44 -19.11 -3.03
C HIS A 97 8.97 -19.38 -1.60
N THR A 98 7.68 -19.68 -1.39
CA THR A 98 7.15 -20.05 -0.08
C THR A 98 7.87 -21.27 0.50
N VAL A 99 8.05 -22.32 -0.30
CA VAL A 99 8.79 -23.53 0.13
C VAL A 99 10.25 -23.22 0.40
N ALA A 100 10.92 -22.49 -0.50
CA ALA A 100 12.33 -22.13 -0.36
C ALA A 100 12.58 -21.26 0.88
N TYR A 101 11.75 -20.24 1.12
CA TYR A 101 11.87 -19.38 2.30
C TYR A 101 11.54 -20.13 3.58
N ARG A 102 10.54 -21.01 3.58
CA ARG A 102 10.21 -21.82 4.74
C ARG A 102 11.32 -22.83 5.06
N LEU A 103 11.88 -23.49 4.05
CA LEU A 103 13.04 -24.36 4.21
C LEU A 103 14.26 -23.59 4.70
N ALA A 104 14.53 -22.39 4.18
CA ALA A 104 15.64 -21.55 4.64
C ALA A 104 15.43 -21.08 6.09
N SER A 105 14.20 -20.69 6.46
CA SER A 105 13.84 -20.33 7.83
C SER A 105 14.06 -21.52 8.77
N ILE A 106 13.61 -22.71 8.40
CA ILE A 106 13.85 -23.94 9.16
C ILE A 106 15.36 -24.21 9.21
N LEU A 107 16.06 -24.39 8.09
CA LEU A 107 17.48 -24.77 8.09
C LEU A 107 18.40 -23.80 8.83
N TYR A 108 18.17 -22.50 8.71
CA TYR A 108 19.09 -21.47 9.24
C TYR A 108 18.63 -20.84 10.57
N TYR A 109 17.37 -20.99 10.98
CA TYR A 109 16.82 -20.26 12.14
C TYR A 109 16.40 -21.15 13.33
N HIS A 110 17.06 -22.29 13.56
CA HIS A 110 16.81 -23.10 14.77
C HIS A 110 17.41 -22.50 16.06
N HIS A 111 18.37 -21.58 15.95
CA HIS A 111 19.07 -21.04 17.12
C HIS A 111 18.63 -19.60 17.41
N ARG A 112 17.55 -19.46 18.20
CA ARG A 112 17.07 -18.20 18.79
C ARG A 112 18.06 -17.67 19.84
N THR A 113 19.25 -17.26 19.40
CA THR A 113 20.31 -16.76 20.29
C THR A 113 20.78 -15.38 19.84
N PRO A 114 20.95 -14.42 20.76
CA PRO A 114 21.46 -13.08 20.44
C PRO A 114 22.80 -13.10 19.71
N ALA A 115 23.73 -13.96 20.16
CA ALA A 115 25.08 -14.06 19.60
C ALA A 115 25.09 -14.44 18.12
N TYR A 116 24.14 -15.26 17.67
CA TYR A 116 24.03 -15.63 16.25
C TYR A 116 23.60 -14.43 15.40
N ILE A 117 22.59 -13.68 15.86
CA ILE A 117 22.10 -12.48 15.17
C ILE A 117 23.20 -11.40 15.13
N GLU A 118 23.92 -11.22 16.23
CA GLU A 118 25.05 -10.28 16.29
C GLU A 118 26.13 -10.62 15.28
N LYS A 119 26.50 -11.90 15.17
CA LYS A 119 27.48 -12.39 14.18
C LYS A 119 27.02 -12.17 12.74
N ASP A 120 25.74 -12.40 12.44
CA ASP A 120 25.17 -12.18 11.11
C ASP A 120 25.19 -10.70 10.70
N VAL A 121 25.14 -9.80 11.69
CA VAL A 121 25.12 -8.35 11.51
C VAL A 121 26.53 -7.74 11.58
N GLU A 122 27.51 -8.39 12.21
CA GLU A 122 28.88 -7.87 12.39
C GLU A 122 29.58 -7.51 11.05
N GLY A 123 29.28 -8.25 9.98
CA GLY A 123 29.82 -7.97 8.64
C GLY A 123 29.15 -6.81 7.89
N ILE A 124 28.09 -6.22 8.45
CA ILE A 124 27.31 -5.16 7.82
C ILE A 124 27.94 -3.79 8.11
N LYS A 125 28.47 -3.14 7.09
CA LYS A 125 29.18 -1.84 7.21
C LYS A 125 28.28 -0.67 7.64
N LYS A 126 26.99 -0.74 7.33
CA LYS A 126 26.04 0.36 7.51
C LYS A 126 24.70 -0.19 7.98
N LEU A 127 24.27 0.24 9.16
CA LEU A 127 22.99 -0.14 9.76
C LEU A 127 22.05 1.06 9.85
N PRO A 128 20.73 0.85 9.71
CA PRO A 128 19.75 1.90 9.95
C PRO A 128 19.75 2.25 11.45
N LYS A 129 19.65 3.53 11.77
CA LYS A 129 19.44 4.00 13.15
C LYS A 129 17.97 3.89 13.53
N HIS A 130 17.08 4.10 12.55
CA HIS A 130 15.65 3.96 12.72
C HIS A 130 15.10 2.98 11.69
N LEU A 131 14.63 1.83 12.17
CA LEU A 131 13.93 0.83 11.36
C LEU A 131 12.42 1.00 11.52
N SER A 132 11.69 0.96 10.42
CA SER A 132 10.24 0.89 10.44
C SER A 132 9.74 -0.37 9.75
N VAL A 133 8.63 -0.92 10.21
CA VAL A 133 8.01 -2.13 9.65
C VAL A 133 6.50 -1.95 9.48
N ILE A 134 5.96 -2.53 8.40
CA ILE A 134 4.52 -2.60 8.15
C ILE A 134 4.05 -4.02 8.43
N LEU A 135 3.16 -4.17 9.41
CA LEU A 135 2.49 -5.43 9.73
C LEU A 135 1.03 -5.37 9.27
N LYS A 136 0.56 -6.45 8.63
CA LYS A 136 -0.79 -6.55 8.10
C LYS A 136 -1.61 -7.57 8.89
N LEU A 137 -2.83 -7.18 9.24
CA LEU A 137 -3.84 -8.08 9.75
C LEU A 137 -4.40 -8.91 8.59
N GLU A 138 -4.38 -10.24 8.70
CA GLU A 138 -4.96 -11.10 7.67
C GLU A 138 -6.48 -11.15 7.79
N THR A 139 -7.17 -10.76 6.72
CA THR A 139 -8.64 -10.74 6.64
C THR A 139 -9.16 -12.16 6.40
N GLY A 140 -9.25 -12.98 7.45
CA GLY A 140 -9.82 -14.33 7.30
C GLY A 140 -9.73 -15.26 8.51
N ALA A 141 -8.82 -14.99 9.44
CA ALA A 141 -8.66 -15.78 10.64
C ALA A 141 -9.45 -15.22 11.83
N ARG A 142 -9.58 -16.02 12.91
CA ARG A 142 -10.28 -15.59 14.14
C ARG A 142 -9.54 -14.38 14.71
N HIS A 143 -10.28 -13.31 15.00
CA HIS A 143 -9.70 -12.03 15.42
C HIS A 143 -8.68 -12.15 16.58
N GLY A 144 -8.87 -13.08 17.52
CA GLY A 144 -7.92 -13.31 18.62
C GLY A 144 -6.59 -13.92 18.18
N THR A 145 -6.60 -14.90 17.27
CA THR A 145 -5.38 -15.60 16.83
C THR A 145 -4.49 -14.70 15.98
N GLU A 146 -5.11 -13.83 15.17
CA GLU A 146 -4.37 -12.85 14.37
C GLU A 146 -3.73 -11.75 15.22
N LEU A 147 -4.42 -11.29 16.27
CA LEU A 147 -3.85 -10.35 17.22
C LEU A 147 -2.63 -10.95 17.91
N GLU A 148 -2.74 -12.19 18.42
CA GLU A 148 -1.60 -12.88 19.03
C GLU A 148 -0.43 -13.06 18.04
N ARG A 149 -0.71 -13.38 16.78
CA ARG A 149 0.32 -13.45 15.72
C ARG A 149 1.03 -12.11 15.55
N LEU A 150 0.29 -11.03 15.35
CA LEU A 150 0.86 -9.68 15.16
C LEU A 150 1.70 -9.22 16.35
N ILE A 151 1.21 -9.46 17.58
CA ILE A 151 1.95 -9.14 18.80
C ILE A 151 3.26 -9.93 18.86
N ASN A 152 3.22 -11.23 18.55
CA ASN A 152 4.41 -12.07 18.52
C ASN A 152 5.41 -11.62 17.45
N GLU A 153 4.95 -11.26 16.25
CA GLU A 153 5.78 -10.78 15.16
C GLU A 153 6.46 -9.45 15.51
N ALA A 154 5.72 -8.48 16.05
CA ALA A 154 6.27 -7.22 16.55
C ALA A 154 7.34 -7.47 17.63
N ALA A 155 7.08 -8.40 18.55
CA ALA A 155 8.02 -8.77 19.60
C ALA A 155 9.28 -9.45 19.08
N GLU A 156 9.18 -10.29 18.05
CA GLU A 156 10.33 -10.91 17.42
C GLU A 156 11.20 -9.88 16.69
N ILE A 157 10.59 -8.94 15.96
CA ILE A 157 11.31 -7.86 15.29
C ILE A 157 12.01 -6.96 16.31
N ALA A 158 11.37 -6.63 17.44
CA ALA A 158 12.00 -5.84 18.51
C ALA A 158 13.27 -6.51 19.06
N VAL A 159 13.23 -7.83 19.26
CA VAL A 159 14.43 -8.60 19.64
C VAL A 159 15.49 -8.52 18.56
N TRP A 160 15.14 -8.72 17.29
CA TRP A 160 16.09 -8.67 16.18
C TRP A 160 16.77 -7.29 16.08
N CYS A 161 16.03 -6.20 16.23
CA CYS A 161 16.57 -4.84 16.29
C CYS A 161 17.57 -4.67 17.44
N THR A 162 17.22 -5.15 18.63
CA THR A 162 18.09 -5.05 19.81
C THR A 162 19.39 -5.82 19.64
N CYS A 163 19.31 -7.05 19.11
CA CYS A 163 20.48 -7.86 18.78
C CYS A 163 21.33 -7.19 17.68
N ALA A 164 20.69 -6.61 16.66
CA ALA A 164 21.35 -5.89 15.57
C ALA A 164 21.88 -4.50 15.96
N LYS A 165 21.69 -4.06 17.22
CA LYS A 165 22.05 -2.72 17.73
C LYS A 165 21.36 -1.57 16.99
N ILE A 166 20.12 -1.78 16.56
CA ILE A 166 19.25 -0.75 15.98
C ILE A 166 18.46 -0.11 17.14
N PRO A 167 18.67 1.19 17.44
CA PRO A 167 18.13 1.82 18.65
C PRO A 167 16.64 2.20 18.56
N MET A 168 16.07 2.31 17.36
CA MET A 168 14.69 2.73 17.18
C MET A 168 13.94 1.81 16.19
N LEU A 169 12.79 1.31 16.63
CA LEU A 169 11.86 0.51 15.86
C LEU A 169 10.49 1.18 15.82
N THR A 170 9.96 1.45 14.64
CA THR A 170 8.56 1.85 14.46
C THR A 170 7.77 0.70 13.86
N VAL A 171 6.66 0.32 14.49
CA VAL A 171 5.75 -0.72 14.02
C VAL A 171 4.45 -0.07 13.58
N TYR A 172 4.13 -0.19 12.29
CA TYR A 172 2.88 0.29 11.72
C TYR A 172 1.89 -0.86 11.51
N GLU A 173 0.68 -0.66 12.02
CA GLU A 173 -0.48 -1.50 11.71
C GLU A 173 -1.68 -0.58 11.43
N LYS A 174 -2.34 -0.80 10.28
CA LYS A 174 -3.33 0.12 9.73
C LYS A 174 -4.50 0.44 10.68
N THR A 175 -5.03 -0.55 11.39
CA THR A 175 -6.24 -0.42 12.21
C THR A 175 -6.00 0.16 13.61
N GLY A 176 -4.74 0.21 14.05
CA GLY A 176 -4.37 0.63 15.40
C GLY A 176 -4.65 -0.43 16.48
N ILE A 177 -4.82 -1.70 16.13
CA ILE A 177 -5.14 -2.76 17.11
C ILE A 177 -4.01 -2.96 18.13
N LEU A 178 -2.76 -2.77 17.70
CA LEU A 178 -1.57 -2.88 18.55
C LEU A 178 -1.51 -1.75 19.60
N LYS A 179 -1.87 -0.52 19.20
CA LYS A 179 -1.97 0.62 20.13
C LYS A 179 -2.94 0.36 21.27
N ARG A 180 -4.10 -0.25 20.96
CA ARG A 180 -5.13 -0.59 21.96
C ARG A 180 -4.68 -1.63 22.99
N HIS A 181 -3.66 -2.42 22.67
CA HIS A 181 -3.15 -3.51 23.52
C HIS A 181 -1.68 -3.30 23.90
N LEU A 182 -1.23 -2.05 24.05
CA LEU A 182 0.17 -1.69 24.30
C LEU A 182 0.79 -2.43 25.50
N PRO A 183 0.12 -2.56 26.67
CA PRO A 183 0.68 -3.30 27.80
C PRO A 183 0.91 -4.80 27.50
N LEU A 184 0.01 -5.42 26.74
CA LEU A 184 0.14 -6.82 26.33
C LEU A 184 1.30 -7.00 25.34
N VAL A 185 1.47 -6.04 24.43
CA VAL A 185 2.59 -6.02 23.48
C VAL A 185 3.91 -5.90 24.24
N GLN A 186 4.03 -4.93 25.15
CA GLN A 186 5.21 -4.73 25.98
C GLN A 186 5.55 -5.99 26.79
N GLN A 187 4.54 -6.60 27.42
CA GLN A 187 4.72 -7.85 28.16
C GLN A 187 5.27 -8.96 27.26
N THR A 188 4.77 -9.08 26.03
CA THR A 188 5.23 -10.11 25.08
C THR A 188 6.65 -9.84 24.61
N ILE A 189 7.01 -8.57 24.35
CA ILE A 189 8.40 -8.18 24.04
C ILE A 189 9.32 -8.56 25.20
N ASN A 190 8.93 -8.24 26.45
CA ASN A 190 9.70 -8.59 27.64
C ASN A 190 9.85 -10.11 27.83
N GLN A 191 8.84 -10.90 27.50
CA GLN A 191 8.93 -12.37 27.50
C GLN A 191 9.93 -12.87 26.45
N LYS A 192 9.93 -12.29 25.24
CA LYS A 192 10.91 -12.64 24.20
C LYS A 192 12.32 -12.18 24.59
N PHE A 193 12.47 -11.02 25.22
CA PHE A 193 13.76 -10.56 25.77
C PHE A 193 14.31 -11.54 26.79
N ARG A 194 13.46 -12.03 27.71
CA ARG A 194 13.82 -13.11 28.65
C ARG A 194 14.23 -14.40 27.94
N ALA A 195 13.53 -14.78 26.88
CA ALA A 195 13.84 -15.99 26.12
C ALA A 195 15.19 -15.91 25.38
N TYR A 196 15.56 -14.73 24.86
CA TYR A 196 16.79 -14.54 24.09
C TYR A 196 18.00 -14.17 24.96
N PHE A 197 17.86 -13.20 25.88
CA PHE A 197 18.96 -12.68 26.69
C PHE A 197 19.02 -13.26 28.11
N GLY A 198 18.00 -14.03 28.52
CA GLY A 198 17.97 -14.66 29.83
C GLY A 198 17.85 -13.64 30.97
N ARG A 199 18.82 -13.67 31.89
CA ARG A 199 18.83 -12.84 33.11
C ARG A 199 19.33 -11.41 32.89
N HIS A 200 20.08 -11.16 31.82
CA HIS A 200 20.59 -9.83 31.50
C HIS A 200 19.67 -9.26 30.41
N GLN A 201 18.89 -8.22 30.69
CA GLN A 201 17.92 -7.67 29.74
C GLN A 201 18.27 -6.23 29.38
N PRO A 202 18.21 -5.86 28.09
CA PRO A 202 18.39 -4.47 27.66
C PRO A 202 17.21 -3.60 28.12
N SER A 203 17.41 -2.28 28.15
CA SER A 203 16.32 -1.36 28.43
C SER A 203 15.45 -1.16 27.19
N MET A 204 14.18 -0.87 27.41
CA MET A 204 13.23 -0.64 26.34
C MET A 204 12.22 0.42 26.73
N THR A 205 11.88 1.30 25.80
CA THR A 205 10.74 2.20 25.92
C THR A 205 9.74 1.84 24.84
N VAL A 206 8.47 1.71 25.22
CA VAL A 206 7.36 1.49 24.30
C VAL A 206 6.44 2.70 24.36
N SER A 207 6.16 3.30 23.21
CA SER A 207 5.32 4.49 23.11
C SER A 207 4.41 4.45 21.88
N MET A 208 3.44 5.35 21.84
CA MET A 208 2.62 5.63 20.67
C MET A 208 2.40 7.15 20.58
N PRO A 209 2.19 7.70 19.37
CA PRO A 209 1.90 9.11 19.20
C PRO A 209 0.71 9.56 20.05
N HIS A 210 0.76 10.78 20.56
CA HIS A 210 -0.33 11.43 21.31
C HIS A 210 -0.75 10.74 22.63
N ALA A 211 0.02 9.77 23.12
CA ALA A 211 -0.22 9.16 24.42
C ALA A 211 0.77 9.68 25.46
N ASP A 212 0.26 10.09 26.62
CA ASP A 212 1.08 10.46 27.77
C ASP A 212 1.73 9.21 28.42
N GLU A 213 1.18 8.03 28.16
CA GLU A 213 1.65 6.77 28.72
C GLU A 213 2.85 6.23 27.93
N VAL A 214 4.03 6.50 28.46
CA VAL A 214 5.30 5.91 27.99
C VAL A 214 5.64 4.72 28.88
N LEU A 215 5.68 3.53 28.29
CA LEU A 215 5.92 2.29 29.00
C LEU A 215 7.40 1.94 28.98
N GLU A 216 8.09 2.21 30.09
CA GLU A 216 9.53 1.96 30.21
C GLU A 216 9.81 0.60 30.88
N THR A 217 10.89 -0.05 30.43
CA THR A 217 11.46 -1.24 31.06
C THR A 217 12.96 -0.99 31.25
N ALA A 218 13.38 -0.98 32.51
CA ALA A 218 14.78 -0.77 32.87
C ALA A 218 15.67 -1.96 32.47
N ALA A 219 16.93 -1.68 32.15
CA ALA A 219 17.92 -2.71 31.90
C ALA A 219 18.19 -3.52 33.19
N VAL A 220 18.45 -4.82 33.03
CA VAL A 220 18.74 -5.75 34.14
C VAL A 220 20.08 -6.44 33.89
N GLY A 221 20.87 -6.64 34.95
CA GLY A 221 22.10 -7.42 34.89
C GLY A 221 23.25 -6.67 34.22
N ASP A 222 23.83 -7.27 33.18
CA ASP A 222 25.09 -6.77 32.58
C ASP A 222 24.83 -5.55 31.69
N PHE A 223 23.65 -5.49 31.07
CA PHE A 223 23.18 -4.32 30.33
C PHE A 223 23.00 -3.09 31.21
N ALA A 224 22.74 -3.26 32.52
CA ALA A 224 22.66 -2.14 33.45
C ALA A 224 24.04 -1.62 33.89
N ARG A 225 25.11 -2.39 33.68
CA ARG A 225 26.46 -2.11 34.21
C ARG A 225 27.51 -1.79 33.15
N ALA A 226 27.44 -2.43 31.98
CA ALA A 226 28.51 -2.40 30.98
C ALA A 226 28.12 -1.78 29.63
N ASP A 227 26.89 -2.03 29.15
CA ASP A 227 26.39 -1.48 27.88
C ASP A 227 24.85 -1.38 27.93
N PRO A 228 24.26 -0.22 28.22
CA PRO A 228 22.81 -0.05 28.20
C PRO A 228 22.34 0.08 26.75
N ARG A 229 22.23 -1.06 26.06
CA ARG A 229 21.47 -1.11 24.81
C ARG A 229 20.02 -0.76 25.13
N HIS A 230 19.58 0.36 24.57
CA HIS A 230 18.22 0.85 24.72
C HIS A 230 17.50 0.74 23.38
N LEU A 231 16.33 0.10 23.38
CA LEU A 231 15.44 0.07 22.21
C LEU A 231 14.23 0.96 22.47
N ASN A 232 14.00 1.94 21.61
CA ASN A 232 12.73 2.66 21.55
C ASN A 232 11.80 1.99 20.51
N VAL A 233 10.63 1.54 20.95
CA VAL A 233 9.61 0.91 20.11
C VAL A 233 8.38 1.82 20.04
N LEU A 234 8.12 2.35 18.86
CA LEU A 234 6.99 3.23 18.59
C LEU A 234 5.91 2.47 17.81
N PHE A 235 4.66 2.53 18.27
CA PHE A 235 3.52 1.95 17.55
C PHE A 235 2.69 3.04 16.88
N ILE A 236 2.51 2.93 15.57
CA ILE A 236 1.74 3.88 14.75
C ILE A 236 0.64 3.18 13.96
N SER A 237 -0.37 3.94 13.54
CA SER A 237 -1.52 3.49 12.77
C SER A 237 -1.82 4.44 11.61
N ALA A 238 -2.87 4.16 10.83
CA ALA A 238 -3.27 5.03 9.72
C ALA A 238 -3.70 6.45 10.15
N GLU A 239 -4.16 6.60 11.39
CA GLU A 239 -4.55 7.90 11.97
C GLU A 239 -3.33 8.84 12.09
N ASP A 240 -2.15 8.27 12.38
CA ASP A 240 -0.91 9.04 12.53
C ASP A 240 -0.31 9.51 11.19
N GLY A 241 -0.97 9.21 10.08
CA GLY A 241 -0.49 9.54 8.75
C GLY A 241 -1.11 10.83 8.23
N ARG A 242 -2.10 10.67 7.35
CA ARG A 242 -2.73 11.80 6.67
C ARG A 242 -3.61 12.62 7.61
N GLU A 243 -4.23 11.98 8.61
CA GLU A 243 -5.11 12.68 9.55
C GLU A 243 -4.30 13.62 10.44
N SER A 244 -3.16 13.18 10.97
CA SER A 244 -2.26 14.07 11.71
C SER A 244 -1.77 15.27 10.91
N MET A 245 -1.51 15.12 9.60
CA MET A 245 -1.18 16.28 8.75
C MET A 245 -2.33 17.27 8.64
N VAL A 246 -3.56 16.76 8.52
CA VAL A 246 -4.77 17.59 8.48
C VAL A 246 -4.97 18.29 9.82
N ASP A 247 -4.76 17.61 10.94
CA ASP A 247 -4.93 18.17 12.28
C ASP A 247 -3.84 19.19 12.63
N LEU A 248 -2.59 18.96 12.22
CA LEU A 248 -1.54 19.97 12.30
C LEU A 248 -1.92 21.21 11.47
N THR A 249 -2.43 21.02 10.25
CA THR A 249 -2.86 22.14 9.40
C THR A 249 -3.98 22.95 10.05
N LYS A 250 -4.98 22.29 10.65
CA LYS A 250 -6.04 22.97 11.42
C LYS A 250 -5.45 23.76 12.58
N THR A 251 -4.57 23.15 13.37
CA THR A 251 -3.92 23.79 14.53
C THR A 251 -3.13 25.04 14.13
N LEU A 252 -2.29 24.93 13.10
CA LEU A 252 -1.51 26.06 12.57
C LEU A 252 -2.41 27.17 12.01
N THR A 253 -3.50 26.80 11.34
CA THR A 253 -4.49 27.76 10.82
C THR A 253 -5.19 28.50 11.95
N GLU A 254 -5.64 27.80 13.00
CA GLU A 254 -6.26 28.42 14.17
C GLU A 254 -5.29 29.35 14.93
N MET A 255 -4.04 28.93 15.08
CA MET A 255 -3.00 29.77 15.69
C MET A 255 -2.76 31.03 14.86
N SER A 256 -2.80 30.92 13.54
CA SER A 256 -2.66 32.06 12.65
C SER A 256 -3.85 33.01 12.71
N GLN A 257 -5.08 32.48 12.74
CA GLN A 257 -6.30 33.27 12.93
C GLN A 257 -6.32 34.02 14.27
N LYS A 258 -5.76 33.41 15.32
CA LYS A 258 -5.58 34.02 16.65
C LYS A 258 -4.38 34.98 16.73
N ALA A 259 -3.73 35.28 15.60
CA ALA A 259 -2.54 36.12 15.48
C ALA A 259 -1.35 35.66 16.35
N LYS A 260 -1.27 34.37 16.70
CA LYS A 260 -0.14 33.78 17.42
C LYS A 260 1.01 33.37 16.50
N LEU A 261 0.72 33.17 15.22
CA LEU A 261 1.68 32.72 14.20
C LEU A 261 1.39 33.44 12.87
N SER A 262 2.42 33.99 12.21
CA SER A 262 2.23 34.53 10.87
C SER A 262 2.16 33.39 9.84
N PRO A 263 1.30 33.47 8.80
CA PRO A 263 1.31 32.48 7.72
C PRO A 263 2.67 32.34 7.03
N LYS A 264 3.51 33.38 7.07
CA LYS A 264 4.86 33.36 6.50
C LYS A 264 5.85 32.52 7.31
N ASP A 265 5.56 32.29 8.59
CA ASP A 265 6.40 31.52 9.49
C ASP A 265 6.14 30.00 9.34
N ILE A 266 5.08 29.62 8.59
CA ILE A 266 4.73 28.23 8.29
C ILE A 266 5.65 27.72 7.16
N GLY A 267 6.87 27.35 7.53
CA GLY A 267 7.86 26.73 6.64
C GLY A 267 7.89 25.21 6.73
N LEU A 268 8.68 24.58 5.85
CA LEU A 268 8.93 23.14 5.89
C LEU A 268 9.56 22.70 7.21
N ASP A 269 10.48 23.50 7.77
CA ASP A 269 11.18 23.16 9.01
C ASP A 269 10.24 23.12 10.22
N LEU A 270 9.26 24.02 10.28
CA LEU A 270 8.24 24.00 11.34
C LEU A 270 7.36 22.76 11.22
N ILE A 271 6.87 22.47 10.01
CA ILE A 271 6.04 21.28 9.77
C ILE A 271 6.83 20.00 10.09
N ASP A 272 8.12 19.99 9.73
CA ASP A 272 9.00 18.86 9.98
C ASP A 272 9.25 18.63 11.46
N ALA A 273 9.50 19.70 12.23
CA ALA A 273 9.67 19.62 13.68
C ALA A 273 8.38 19.13 14.35
N GLU A 274 7.23 19.73 14.05
CA GLU A 274 5.95 19.39 14.67
C GLU A 274 5.51 17.94 14.35
N LEU A 275 5.68 17.48 13.11
CA LEU A 275 5.34 16.10 12.74
C LEU A 275 6.36 15.09 13.28
N SER A 276 7.65 15.45 13.34
CA SER A 276 8.69 14.54 13.85
C SER A 276 8.58 14.35 15.36
N GLU A 277 8.28 15.41 16.10
CA GLU A 277 8.06 15.37 17.54
C GLU A 277 6.69 14.77 17.90
N GLY A 278 5.65 15.10 17.14
CA GLY A 278 4.28 14.66 17.41
C GLY A 278 3.99 13.22 17.03
N ILE A 279 4.63 12.70 15.96
CA ILE A 279 4.35 11.37 15.40
C ILE A 279 5.58 10.50 15.45
N MET A 280 6.55 10.73 14.56
CA MET A 280 7.75 9.92 14.44
C MET A 280 8.84 10.64 13.65
N SER A 281 10.10 10.37 13.99
CA SER A 281 11.25 10.77 13.16
C SER A 281 11.33 9.97 11.85
N GLU A 282 12.07 10.47 10.85
CA GLU A 282 12.25 9.78 9.57
C GLU A 282 12.95 8.42 9.75
N PRO A 283 12.36 7.31 9.27
CA PRO A 283 13.02 6.02 9.29
C PRO A 283 14.07 5.92 8.18
N ASP A 284 15.19 5.25 8.46
CA ASP A 284 16.23 4.98 7.48
C ASP A 284 15.84 3.85 6.51
N LEU A 285 15.17 2.83 7.06
CA LEU A 285 14.74 1.62 6.36
C LEU A 285 13.31 1.28 6.74
N LEU A 286 12.45 1.04 5.73
CA LEU A 286 11.09 0.55 5.89
C LEU A 286 10.99 -0.87 5.32
N ILE A 287 10.58 -1.84 6.12
CA ILE A 287 10.36 -3.22 5.68
C ILE A 287 8.86 -3.48 5.54
N THR A 288 8.45 -3.90 4.35
CA THR A 288 7.07 -4.36 4.10
C THR A 288 7.06 -5.88 4.00
N PHE A 289 6.32 -6.54 4.89
CA PHE A 289 6.11 -7.98 4.84
C PHE A 289 4.87 -8.28 3.98
N GLY A 290 5.08 -8.35 2.68
CA GLY A 290 4.04 -8.61 1.69
C GLY A 290 4.63 -8.92 0.32
N PRO A 291 3.84 -9.52 -0.59
CA PRO A 291 4.33 -9.92 -1.92
C PRO A 291 4.64 -8.73 -2.83
N HIS A 292 4.07 -7.56 -2.49
CA HIS A 292 4.15 -6.31 -3.23
C HIS A 292 4.42 -5.15 -2.28
N VAL A 293 5.00 -4.07 -2.81
CA VAL A 293 5.21 -2.83 -2.07
C VAL A 293 3.85 -2.15 -1.89
N GLU A 294 3.30 -2.25 -0.68
CA GLU A 294 2.02 -1.67 -0.31
C GLU A 294 2.19 -0.97 1.04
N LEU A 295 2.01 0.35 1.06
CA LEU A 295 2.21 1.17 2.26
C LEU A 295 0.93 1.34 3.09
N ASP A 296 -0.25 0.97 2.55
CA ASP A 296 -1.53 0.91 3.27
C ASP A 296 -1.98 2.15 4.07
N GLY A 297 -1.42 3.32 3.78
CA GLY A 297 -1.69 4.55 4.52
C GLY A 297 -0.63 4.90 5.56
N TYR A 298 0.54 4.26 5.50
CA TYR A 298 1.74 4.64 6.26
C TYR A 298 2.00 6.15 6.16
N PRO A 299 2.44 6.83 7.25
CA PRO A 299 2.69 8.26 7.25
C PRO A 299 3.57 8.72 6.07
N PRO A 300 3.04 9.58 5.18
CA PRO A 300 3.74 9.93 3.94
C PRO A 300 4.88 10.93 4.15
N TRP A 301 4.81 11.77 5.20
CA TRP A 301 5.80 12.79 5.48
C TRP A 301 7.18 12.23 5.88
N PRO A 302 7.30 11.27 6.82
CA PRO A 302 8.62 10.81 7.27
C PRO A 302 9.36 9.92 6.26
N ILE A 303 8.72 9.43 5.19
CA ILE A 303 9.31 8.45 4.26
C ILE A 303 10.01 9.05 3.02
N ARG A 304 10.35 10.35 3.06
CA ARG A 304 10.90 11.08 1.90
C ARG A 304 12.23 10.52 1.41
N LEU A 305 13.08 10.07 2.33
CA LEU A 305 14.41 9.52 2.04
C LEU A 305 14.60 8.09 2.56
N THR A 306 13.52 7.44 2.99
CA THR A 306 13.56 6.09 3.53
C THR A 306 13.78 5.06 2.42
N GLU A 307 14.71 4.13 2.64
CA GLU A 307 14.85 2.97 1.76
C GLU A 307 13.70 1.99 2.04
N ILE A 308 12.92 1.61 1.01
CA ILE A 308 11.78 0.69 1.18
C ILE A 308 12.18 -0.70 0.66
N PHE A 309 12.21 -1.67 1.57
CA PHE A 309 12.50 -3.06 1.23
C PHE A 309 11.24 -3.93 1.26
N CYS A 310 11.01 -4.62 0.15
CA CYS A 310 9.94 -5.60 -0.01
C CYS A 310 10.52 -6.89 -0.62
N LEU A 311 10.33 -8.01 0.06
CA LEU A 311 10.74 -9.30 -0.47
C LEU A 311 9.61 -9.89 -1.33
N LYS A 312 9.91 -10.11 -2.62
CA LYS A 312 8.96 -10.69 -3.57
C LYS A 312 8.41 -12.04 -3.09
N ASP A 313 7.09 -12.19 -3.24
CA ASP A 313 6.34 -13.39 -2.89
C ASP A 313 6.48 -13.85 -1.42
N ASN A 314 6.87 -12.95 -0.50
CA ASN A 314 6.92 -13.23 0.93
C ASN A 314 5.72 -12.61 1.65
N GLN A 315 4.99 -13.42 2.42
CA GLN A 315 3.84 -12.96 3.22
C GLN A 315 4.08 -13.05 4.73
N GLU A 316 5.10 -13.81 5.16
CA GLU A 316 5.36 -14.06 6.56
C GLU A 316 6.45 -13.13 7.11
N VAL A 317 6.36 -12.79 8.39
CA VAL A 317 7.46 -12.14 9.10
C VAL A 317 8.53 -13.18 9.39
N GLY A 318 9.72 -12.99 8.83
CA GLY A 318 10.83 -13.92 8.99
C GLY A 318 12.16 -13.22 9.15
N TYR A 319 13.03 -13.79 9.98
CA TYR A 319 14.37 -13.25 10.24
C TYR A 319 15.22 -13.13 8.97
N GLN A 320 15.07 -14.07 8.03
CA GLN A 320 15.78 -14.02 6.74
C GLN A 320 15.40 -12.78 5.91
N VAL A 321 14.14 -12.35 5.99
CA VAL A 321 13.65 -11.14 5.33
C VAL A 321 14.28 -9.91 5.97
N PHE A 322 14.30 -9.87 7.30
CA PHE A 322 14.95 -8.82 8.09
C PHE A 322 16.44 -8.69 7.75
N LEU A 323 17.20 -9.80 7.78
CA LEU A 323 18.62 -9.80 7.48
C LEU A 323 18.92 -9.37 6.03
N ARG A 324 18.09 -9.81 5.08
CA ARG A 324 18.20 -9.39 3.67
C ARG A 324 17.91 -7.90 3.49
N ALA A 325 16.95 -7.36 4.23
CA ALA A 325 16.66 -5.93 4.25
C ALA A 325 17.88 -5.12 4.69
N LEU A 326 18.52 -5.52 5.79
CA LEU A 326 19.74 -4.87 6.30
C LEU A 326 20.90 -4.94 5.29
N ARG A 327 21.13 -6.10 4.67
CA ARG A 327 22.15 -6.27 3.64
C ARG A 327 21.90 -5.37 2.42
N ASN A 328 20.65 -5.24 1.98
CA ASN A 328 20.31 -4.33 0.88
C ASN A 328 20.50 -2.87 1.28
N TYR A 329 20.06 -2.46 2.47
CA TYR A 329 20.28 -1.10 2.98
C TYR A 329 21.77 -0.72 3.02
N THR A 330 22.64 -1.70 3.32
CA THR A 330 24.09 -1.50 3.31
C THR A 330 24.63 -1.07 1.95
N SER A 331 24.04 -1.61 0.88
CA SER A 331 24.42 -1.31 -0.50
C SER A 331 23.76 -0.05 -1.07
N ALA A 332 22.76 0.51 -0.37
CA ALA A 332 22.00 1.66 -0.82
C ALA A 332 22.83 2.96 -0.78
N GLN A 333 22.79 3.72 -1.88
CA GLN A 333 23.50 4.99 -2.03
C GLN A 333 22.52 6.16 -1.95
N PHE A 334 22.74 7.06 -0.98
CA PHE A 334 21.88 8.23 -0.75
C PHE A 334 22.53 9.47 -1.35
N ARG A 335 22.11 9.83 -2.57
CA ARG A 335 22.70 10.96 -3.32
C ARG A 335 22.13 12.32 -2.94
N LYS A 336 20.95 12.37 -2.30
CA LYS A 336 20.30 13.59 -1.82
C LYS A 336 20.30 14.74 -2.85
N GLY A 337 20.09 14.40 -4.13
CA GLY A 337 20.06 15.36 -5.24
C GLY A 337 21.41 15.85 -5.76
N ARG A 338 22.54 15.27 -5.32
CA ARG A 338 23.90 15.57 -5.81
C ARG A 338 24.36 14.66 -6.95
#